data_AF-A0A327YW42-F1
#
_entry.id   AF-A0A327YW42-F1
#
_cell.length_a   1.000
_cell.length_b   1.000
_cell.length_c   1.000
_cell.angle_alpha   90.00
_cell.angle_beta   90.00
_cell.angle_gamma   90.00
#
_symmetry.space_group_name_H-M   'P 1'
#
loop_
_entity.id
_entity.type
_entity.pdbx_description
1 polymer ?
#
loop_
_entity_poly.entity_id
_entity_poly.type
_entity_poly.pdbx_seq_one_letter_code
_entity_poly.pdbx_strand_id
1 'polypeptide(L)'
;MPSEPSVKRFYVTILAALGAPLRPRRQLAELEQTALALLRVVGVRMLMIDELHNVLAGRGEGRREFLNLIRFLGNELRIPLVGVGTREAYLAIRSDDQLENRFEPVTLPLWEPGEDICSLLAAFAMSFPLRRRSAIATPAMAQYLLTRSEGTGTRVALHSYDQLVAC
;
A
#
# COMPACT_ATOMS: atom_id res chain seq x y z
N MET A 1 -5.30 9.85 11.42
CA MET A 1 -5.08 10.05 9.97
C MET A 1 -5.93 11.23 9.52
N PRO A 2 -5.45 12.13 8.65
CA PRO A 2 -6.23 13.31 8.26
C PRO A 2 -7.30 12.97 7.20
N SER A 3 -8.36 13.78 7.21
CA SER A 3 -9.72 13.45 6.77
C SER A 3 -10.00 13.47 5.25
N GLU A 4 -9.03 13.77 4.40
CA GLU A 4 -9.26 13.87 2.94
C GLU A 4 -8.06 13.39 2.11
N PRO A 5 -8.31 12.53 1.10
CA PRO A 5 -7.29 12.13 0.15
C PRO A 5 -6.95 13.28 -0.82
N SER A 6 -5.67 13.54 -1.01
CA SER A 6 -5.17 14.64 -1.85
C SER A 6 -3.90 14.22 -2.57
N VAL A 7 -3.85 14.45 -3.89
CA VAL A 7 -2.65 14.22 -4.72
C VAL A 7 -1.45 15.00 -4.18
N LYS A 8 -1.68 16.23 -3.70
CA LYS A 8 -0.62 17.04 -3.08
C LYS A 8 -0.01 16.35 -1.87
N ARG A 9 -0.85 15.79 -0.99
CA ARG A 9 -0.38 15.06 0.20
C ARG A 9 0.40 13.81 -0.21
N PHE A 10 -0.04 13.11 -1.25
CA PHE A 10 0.67 11.94 -1.76
C PHE A 10 2.12 12.26 -2.14
N TYR A 11 2.36 13.31 -2.94
CA TYR A 11 3.73 13.72 -3.27
C TYR A 11 4.53 14.20 -2.05
N VAL A 12 3.89 14.89 -1.10
CA VAL A 12 4.54 15.26 0.17
C VAL A 12 4.99 14.02 0.94
N THR A 13 4.16 12.98 0.99
CA THR A 13 4.51 11.71 1.64
C THR A 13 5.66 10.99 0.95
N ILE A 14 5.71 10.98 -0.39
CA ILE A 14 6.86 10.44 -1.15
C ILE A 14 8.13 11.22 -0.79
N LEU A 15 8.09 12.55 -0.88
CA LEU A 15 9.24 13.39 -0.59
C LEU A 15 9.73 13.22 0.86
N ALA A 16 8.80 13.10 1.82
CA ALA A 16 9.14 12.80 3.20
C ALA A 16 9.82 11.43 3.35
N ALA A 17 9.32 10.40 2.67
CA ALA A 17 9.92 9.06 2.70
C ALA A 17 11.32 9.02 2.09
N LEU A 18 11.60 9.89 1.12
CA LEU A 18 12.92 10.07 0.51
C LEU A 18 13.85 10.99 1.32
N GLY A 19 13.41 11.50 2.48
CA GLY A 19 14.19 12.43 3.31
C GLY A 19 14.39 13.81 2.68
N ALA A 20 13.56 14.18 1.70
CA ALA A 20 13.68 15.46 1.00
C ALA A 20 13.18 16.63 1.86
N PRO A 21 13.85 17.81 1.80
CA PRO A 21 13.42 18.97 2.57
C PRO A 21 12.06 19.49 2.08
N LEU A 22 11.06 19.44 2.97
CA LEU A 22 9.72 19.94 2.70
C LEU A 22 9.65 21.44 3.02
N ARG A 23 9.36 22.25 2.01
CA ARG A 23 9.09 23.69 2.20
C ARG A 23 7.59 23.95 2.21
N PRO A 24 7.09 24.87 3.07
CA PRO A 24 5.69 25.26 3.05
C PRO A 24 5.33 25.92 1.70
N ARG A 25 4.06 25.79 1.32
CA ARG A 25 3.43 26.47 0.15
C ARG A 25 3.91 26.07 -1.25
N ARG A 26 4.63 24.97 -1.44
CA ARG A 26 4.93 24.48 -2.80
C ARG A 26 3.66 24.21 -3.61
N GLN A 27 3.73 24.53 -4.89
CA GLN A 27 2.68 24.18 -5.86
C GLN A 27 2.71 22.68 -6.15
N LEU A 28 1.59 22.13 -6.61
CA LEU A 28 1.48 20.70 -6.91
C LEU A 28 2.49 20.26 -7.98
N ALA A 29 2.63 21.03 -9.06
CA ALA A 29 3.56 20.74 -10.15
C ALA A 29 5.02 20.64 -9.68
N GLU A 30 5.45 21.52 -8.77
CA GLU A 30 6.80 21.49 -8.20
C GLU A 30 7.04 20.23 -7.34
N LEU A 31 6.03 19.83 -6.56
CA LEU A 31 6.10 18.63 -5.73
C LEU A 31 6.21 17.37 -6.60
N GLU A 32 5.39 17.29 -7.65
CA GLU A 32 5.42 16.21 -8.63
C GLU A 32 6.79 16.10 -9.31
N GLN A 33 7.30 17.19 -9.91
CA GLN A 33 8.60 17.19 -10.59
C GLN A 33 9.74 16.79 -9.64
N THR A 34 9.73 17.32 -8.40
CA THR A 34 10.75 16.97 -7.41
C THR A 34 10.66 15.50 -7.03
N ALA A 35 9.45 14.97 -6.81
CA ALA A 35 9.25 13.59 -6.43
C ALA A 35 9.72 12.63 -7.53
N LEU A 36 9.32 12.87 -8.79
CA LEU A 36 9.74 12.06 -9.93
C LEU A 36 11.27 12.09 -10.13
N ALA A 37 11.88 13.28 -10.04
CA ALA A 37 13.32 13.41 -10.17
C ALA A 37 14.06 12.62 -9.07
N LEU A 38 13.61 12.72 -7.82
CA LEU A 38 14.23 11.99 -6.71
C LEU A 38 14.01 10.48 -6.79
N LEU A 39 12.82 10.02 -7.17
CA LEU A 39 12.55 8.60 -7.39
C LEU A 39 13.51 8.00 -8.44
N ARG A 40 13.81 8.75 -9.50
CA ARG A 40 14.79 8.37 -10.54
C ARG A 40 16.22 8.37 -10.03
N VAL A 41 16.63 9.44 -9.34
CA VAL A 41 18.01 9.58 -8.82
C VAL A 41 18.33 8.50 -7.78
N VAL A 42 17.37 8.20 -6.90
CA VAL A 42 17.49 7.12 -5.91
C VAL A 42 17.47 5.74 -6.57
N GLY A 43 17.00 5.65 -7.82
CA GLY A 43 16.91 4.38 -8.54
C GLY A 43 15.82 3.47 -7.97
N VAL A 44 14.70 4.04 -7.55
CA VAL A 44 13.57 3.26 -7.00
C VAL A 44 13.10 2.25 -8.06
N ARG A 45 13.01 0.97 -7.66
CA ARG A 45 12.64 -0.14 -8.54
C ARG A 45 11.20 -0.60 -8.35
N MET A 46 10.50 -0.11 -7.32
CA MET A 46 9.12 -0.45 -7.00
C MET A 46 8.53 0.64 -6.11
N LEU A 47 7.28 1.02 -6.35
CA LEU A 47 6.53 1.94 -5.48
C LEU A 47 5.36 1.20 -4.85
N MET A 48 5.37 1.09 -3.51
CA MET A 48 4.30 0.46 -2.74
C MET A 48 3.41 1.53 -2.09
N ILE A 49 2.10 1.44 -2.30
CA ILE A 49 1.08 2.32 -1.73
C ILE A 49 0.24 1.50 -0.78
N ASP A 50 0.54 1.59 0.52
CA ASP A 50 -0.29 0.96 1.54
C ASP A 50 -1.58 1.74 1.78
N GLU A 51 -2.60 1.04 2.26
CA GLU A 51 -3.90 1.59 2.57
C GLU A 51 -4.55 2.35 1.38
N LEU A 52 -4.42 1.80 0.17
CA LEU A 52 -4.93 2.40 -1.08
C LEU A 52 -6.43 2.74 -1.02
N HIS A 53 -7.19 2.01 -0.20
CA HIS A 53 -8.60 2.31 0.02
C HIS A 53 -8.82 3.66 0.70
N ASN A 54 -7.89 4.20 1.50
CA ASN A 54 -8.01 5.54 2.08
C ASN A 54 -8.04 6.64 1.03
N VAL A 55 -7.34 6.45 -0.08
CA VAL A 55 -7.32 7.39 -1.21
C VAL A 55 -8.42 7.14 -2.23
N LEU A 56 -8.89 5.90 -2.35
CA LEU A 56 -9.96 5.51 -3.27
C LEU A 56 -11.37 5.48 -2.64
N ALA A 57 -11.50 5.63 -1.31
CA ALA A 57 -12.78 5.58 -0.59
C ALA A 57 -13.74 6.73 -0.98
N GLY A 58 -13.21 7.89 -1.39
CA GLY A 58 -14.03 9.03 -1.84
C GLY A 58 -14.87 8.70 -3.08
N ARG A 59 -16.00 9.38 -3.27
CA ARG A 59 -16.84 9.32 -4.48
C ARG A 59 -16.60 10.58 -5.33
N GLY A 60 -16.74 10.48 -6.66
CA GLY A 60 -16.66 11.64 -7.57
C GLY A 60 -15.24 11.98 -8.03
N GLU A 61 -14.91 13.27 -8.06
CA GLU A 61 -13.71 13.80 -8.73
C GLU A 61 -12.39 13.36 -8.08
N GLY A 62 -12.30 13.34 -6.75
CA GLY A 62 -11.05 12.98 -6.04
C GLY A 62 -10.59 11.54 -6.32
N ARG A 63 -11.52 10.59 -6.45
CA ARG A 63 -11.18 9.21 -6.86
C ARG A 63 -10.60 9.21 -8.27
N ARG A 64 -11.23 9.92 -9.20
CA ARG A 64 -10.78 10.00 -10.60
C ARG A 64 -9.42 10.66 -10.71
N GLU A 65 -9.20 11.73 -9.95
CA GLU A 65 -7.90 12.41 -9.87
C GLU A 65 -6.81 11.45 -9.39
N PHE A 66 -7.08 10.63 -8.37
CA PHE A 66 -6.13 9.66 -7.86
C PHE A 66 -5.88 8.48 -8.82
N LEU A 67 -6.91 7.97 -9.50
CA LEU A 67 -6.74 6.95 -10.54
C LEU A 67 -5.88 7.49 -11.70
N ASN A 68 -6.12 8.75 -12.11
CA ASN A 68 -5.30 9.43 -13.11
C ASN A 68 -3.82 9.55 -12.66
N LEU A 69 -3.60 9.87 -11.38
CA LEU A 69 -2.26 9.91 -10.79
C LEU A 69 -1.58 8.53 -10.86
N ILE A 70 -2.24 7.46 -10.43
CA ILE A 70 -1.66 6.09 -10.49
C ILE A 70 -1.27 5.75 -11.93
N ARG A 71 -2.16 6.04 -12.89
CA ARG A 71 -1.90 5.81 -14.31
C ARG A 71 -0.68 6.61 -14.79
N PHE A 72 -0.62 7.89 -14.43
CA PHE A 72 0.51 8.76 -14.77
C PHE A 72 1.82 8.22 -14.21
N LEU A 73 1.86 7.86 -12.92
CA LEU A 73 3.06 7.32 -12.28
C LEU A 73 3.52 6.01 -12.92
N GLY A 74 2.60 5.12 -13.27
CA GLY A 74 2.92 3.88 -13.95
C GLY A 74 3.62 4.12 -15.29
N ASN A 75 3.08 5.05 -16.10
CA ASN A 75 3.66 5.42 -17.38
C ASN A 75 5.01 6.15 -17.26
N GLU A 76 5.13 7.07 -16.29
CA GLU A 76 6.27 7.98 -16.16
C GLU A 76 7.47 7.32 -15.47
N LEU A 77 7.22 6.48 -14.47
CA LEU A 77 8.27 5.79 -13.72
C LEU A 77 8.69 4.48 -14.39
N ARG A 78 7.78 3.78 -15.08
CA ARG A 78 8.03 2.46 -15.68
C ARG A 78 8.61 1.46 -14.69
N ILE A 79 8.10 1.51 -13.46
CA ILE A 79 8.42 0.58 -12.39
C ILE A 79 7.14 -0.07 -11.88
N PRO A 80 7.23 -1.28 -11.31
CA PRO A 80 6.10 -1.90 -10.64
C PRO A 80 5.47 -0.98 -9.58
N LEU A 81 4.16 -0.79 -9.72
CA LEU A 81 3.31 -0.18 -8.71
C LEU A 81 2.59 -1.27 -7.95
N VAL A 82 2.69 -1.23 -6.62
CA VAL A 82 1.99 -2.17 -5.74
C VAL A 82 1.02 -1.42 -4.85
N GLY A 83 -0.28 -1.63 -5.05
CA GLY A 83 -1.32 -1.09 -4.18
C GLY A 83 -1.75 -2.11 -3.14
N VAL A 84 -1.66 -1.79 -1.85
CA VAL A 84 -2.18 -2.66 -0.78
C VAL A 84 -3.43 -2.00 -0.21
N GLY A 85 -4.54 -2.73 -0.17
CA GLY A 85 -5.79 -2.19 0.36
C GLY A 85 -6.89 -3.21 0.49
N THR A 86 -8.11 -2.74 0.69
CA THR A 86 -9.28 -3.60 0.81
C THR A 86 -9.88 -3.94 -0.56
N ARG A 87 -10.94 -4.75 -0.57
CA ARG A 87 -11.69 -5.09 -1.78
C ARG A 87 -12.27 -3.84 -2.47
N GLU A 88 -12.60 -2.79 -1.72
CA GLU A 88 -13.09 -1.52 -2.26
C GLU A 88 -12.04 -0.80 -3.12
N ALA A 89 -10.76 -0.83 -2.71
CA ALA A 89 -9.67 -0.29 -3.50
C ALA A 89 -9.53 -1.03 -4.83
N TYR A 90 -9.60 -2.36 -4.79
CA TYR A 90 -9.57 -3.19 -5.99
C TYR A 90 -10.73 -2.86 -6.95
N LEU A 91 -11.95 -2.76 -6.44
CA LEU A 91 -13.11 -2.40 -7.27
C LEU A 91 -12.99 -0.98 -7.86
N ALA A 92 -12.38 -0.05 -7.14
CA ALA A 92 -12.10 1.28 -7.66
C ALA A 92 -11.06 1.26 -8.78
N ILE A 93 -10.00 0.45 -8.67
CA ILE A 93 -9.00 0.28 -9.72
C ILE A 93 -9.60 -0.37 -10.98
N ARG A 94 -10.43 -1.42 -10.80
CA ARG A 94 -11.14 -2.06 -11.92
C ARG A 94 -12.13 -1.16 -12.66
N SER A 95 -12.53 -0.04 -12.07
CA SER A 95 -13.41 0.91 -12.75
C SER A 95 -12.71 1.76 -13.81
N ASP A 96 -11.38 1.67 -13.92
CA ASP A 96 -10.57 2.28 -14.97
C ASP A 96 -9.89 1.20 -15.83
N ASP A 97 -10.34 1.05 -17.08
CA ASP A 97 -9.88 -0.01 -18.00
C ASP A 97 -8.36 -0.01 -18.22
N GLN A 98 -7.69 1.15 -18.11
CA GLN A 98 -6.24 1.23 -18.31
C GLN A 98 -5.45 0.72 -17.09
N LEU A 99 -6.05 0.80 -15.91
CA LEU A 99 -5.48 0.26 -14.68
C LEU A 99 -5.85 -1.22 -14.50
N GLU A 100 -7.08 -1.62 -14.85
CA GLU A 100 -7.54 -3.02 -14.75
C GLU A 100 -6.61 -3.99 -15.48
N ASN A 101 -6.20 -3.64 -16.71
CA ASN A 101 -5.32 -4.48 -17.52
C ASN A 101 -3.88 -4.57 -17.00
N ARG A 102 -3.49 -3.71 -16.07
CA ARG A 102 -2.13 -3.65 -15.53
C ARG A 102 -2.04 -4.22 -14.12
N PHE A 103 -3.05 -3.97 -13.29
CA PHE A 103 -3.06 -4.35 -11.89
C PHE A 103 -3.65 -5.74 -11.66
N GLU A 104 -2.78 -6.71 -11.42
CA GLU A 104 -3.18 -8.07 -11.05
C GLU A 104 -3.50 -8.16 -9.55
N PRO A 105 -4.68 -8.66 -9.17
CA PRO A 105 -5.05 -8.82 -7.78
C PRO A 105 -4.44 -10.09 -7.17
N VAL A 106 -3.77 -9.91 -6.04
CA VAL A 106 -3.34 -10.97 -5.14
C VAL A 106 -4.10 -10.80 -3.83
N THR A 107 -5.00 -11.72 -3.53
CA THR A 107 -5.76 -11.72 -2.28
C THR A 107 -4.97 -12.47 -1.22
N LEU A 108 -4.70 -11.83 -0.08
CA LEU A 108 -4.17 -12.54 1.08
C LEU A 108 -5.29 -13.37 1.74
N PRO A 109 -5.04 -14.64 2.07
CA PRO A 109 -6.02 -15.46 2.77
C PRO A 109 -6.24 -14.91 4.19
N LEU A 110 -7.43 -15.18 4.74
CA LEU A 110 -7.69 -14.94 6.15
C LEU A 110 -6.83 -15.89 6.99
N TRP A 111 -6.44 -15.44 8.17
CA TRP A 111 -5.69 -16.29 9.09
C TRP A 111 -6.60 -17.37 9.67
N GLU A 112 -6.15 -18.62 9.60
CA GLU A 112 -6.83 -19.76 10.18
C GLU A 112 -6.11 -20.25 11.45
N PRO A 113 -6.81 -20.92 12.38
CA PRO A 113 -6.17 -21.56 13.52
C PRO A 113 -5.15 -22.61 13.04
N GLY A 114 -3.88 -22.46 13.42
CA GLY A 114 -2.83 -23.36 12.98
C GLY A 114 -1.41 -22.92 13.38
N GLU A 115 -0.42 -23.62 12.85
CA GLU A 115 0.99 -23.34 13.12
C GLU A 115 1.44 -21.99 12.57
N ASP A 116 0.88 -21.54 11.44
CA ASP A 116 1.25 -20.26 10.80
C ASP A 116 0.93 -19.06 11.68
N ILE A 117 -0.29 -19.00 12.23
CA ILE A 117 -0.68 -17.93 13.16
C ILE A 117 0.11 -18.03 14.49
N CYS A 118 0.42 -19.23 14.97
CA CYS A 118 1.27 -19.39 16.16
C CYS A 118 2.69 -18.92 15.90
N SER A 119 3.23 -19.20 14.72
CA SER A 119 4.55 -18.74 14.27
C SER A 119 4.60 -17.22 14.15
N LEU A 120 3.54 -16.61 13.61
CA LEU A 120 3.37 -15.15 13.59
C LEU A 120 3.39 -14.57 15.00
N LEU A 121 2.61 -15.14 15.93
CA LEU A 121 2.56 -14.69 17.33
C LEU A 121 3.92 -14.84 18.03
N ALA A 122 4.65 -15.92 17.75
CA ALA A 122 5.99 -16.13 18.28
C ALA A 122 6.97 -15.06 17.76
N ALA A 123 6.95 -14.78 16.45
CA ALA A 123 7.76 -13.75 15.83
C ALA A 123 7.45 -12.36 16.41
N PHE A 124 6.16 -12.04 16.60
CA PHE A 124 5.74 -10.81 17.27
C PHE A 124 6.24 -10.75 18.72
N ALA A 125 6.08 -11.81 19.50
CA ALA A 125 6.56 -11.83 20.89
C ALA A 125 8.07 -11.60 21.01
N MET A 126 8.84 -12.09 20.04
CA MET A 126 10.30 -11.92 19.99
C MET A 126 10.74 -10.52 19.57
N SER A 127 9.93 -9.78 18.81
CA SER A 127 10.28 -8.42 18.38
C SER A 127 10.10 -7.38 19.49
N PHE A 128 9.33 -7.70 20.53
CA PHE A 128 9.15 -6.80 21.67
C PHE A 128 10.31 -6.91 22.68
N PRO A 129 10.83 -5.77 23.20
CA PRO A 129 11.87 -5.75 24.23
C PRO A 129 11.30 -6.08 25.62
N LEU A 130 10.68 -7.24 25.76
CA LEU A 130 10.04 -7.66 27.00
C LEU A 130 11.09 -8.12 28.01
N ARG A 131 10.98 -7.63 29.25
CA ARG A 131 11.85 -8.05 30.36
C ARG A 131 11.72 -9.54 30.69
N ARG A 132 10.57 -10.15 30.39
CA ARG A 132 10.29 -11.58 30.55
C ARG A 132 9.60 -12.07 29.29
N ARG A 133 9.97 -13.28 28.84
CA ARG A 133 9.33 -13.91 27.68
C ARG A 133 7.83 -14.08 27.97
N SER A 134 7.02 -13.74 26.99
CA SER A 134 5.57 -13.96 27.02
C SER A 134 5.23 -15.13 26.10
N ALA A 135 4.61 -16.19 26.65
CA ALA A 135 4.25 -17.39 25.90
C ALA A 135 2.88 -17.21 25.21
N ILE A 136 2.80 -16.27 24.25
CA ILE A 136 1.55 -15.95 23.53
C ILE A 136 1.32 -16.83 22.30
N ALA A 137 2.34 -17.56 21.84
CA ALA A 137 2.26 -18.45 20.69
C ALA A 137 1.64 -19.81 21.06
N THR A 138 0.44 -19.77 21.63
CA THR A 138 -0.33 -20.97 21.99
C THR A 138 -1.57 -21.08 21.11
N PRO A 139 -2.06 -22.31 20.81
CA PRO A 139 -3.28 -22.49 20.03
C PRO A 139 -4.49 -21.76 20.64
N ALA A 140 -4.61 -21.76 21.97
CA ALA A 140 -5.68 -21.06 22.68
C ALA A 140 -5.63 -19.55 22.48
N MET A 141 -4.45 -18.94 22.54
CA MET A 141 -4.28 -17.50 22.30
C MET A 141 -4.49 -17.15 20.82
N ALA A 142 -3.99 -17.98 19.90
CA ALA A 142 -4.23 -17.80 18.48
C ALA A 142 -5.73 -17.82 18.17
N GLN A 143 -6.47 -18.80 18.68
CA GLN A 143 -7.91 -18.88 18.49
C GLN A 143 -8.65 -17.70 19.12
N TYR A 144 -8.27 -17.31 20.35
CA TYR A 144 -8.82 -16.14 21.01
C TYR A 144 -8.65 -14.86 20.18
N LEU A 145 -7.45 -14.62 19.66
CA LEU A 145 -7.15 -13.44 18.84
C LEU A 145 -7.90 -13.48 17.52
N LEU A 146 -7.92 -14.62 16.82
CA LEU A 146 -8.63 -14.77 15.54
C LEU A 146 -10.13 -14.52 15.67
N THR A 147 -10.77 -15.04 16.73
CA THR A 147 -12.20 -14.79 16.99
C THR A 147 -12.48 -13.32 17.28
N ARG A 148 -11.56 -12.62 17.95
CA ARG A 148 -11.71 -11.19 18.29
C ARG A 148 -11.35 -10.26 17.14
N SER A 149 -10.48 -10.69 16.24
CA SER A 149 -10.02 -9.90 15.10
C SER A 149 -10.80 -10.21 13.81
N GLU A 150 -11.87 -11.01 13.88
CA GLU A 150 -12.64 -11.48 12.71
C GLU A 150 -11.77 -12.10 11.60
N GLY A 151 -10.60 -12.63 11.97
CA GLY A 151 -9.60 -13.14 11.01
C GLY A 151 -9.03 -12.09 10.03
N THR A 152 -9.19 -10.78 10.30
CA THR A 152 -8.92 -9.67 9.36
C THR A 152 -7.64 -9.88 8.53
N GLY A 153 -7.84 -10.33 7.29
CA GLY A 153 -6.79 -10.63 6.31
C GLY A 153 -7.16 -10.21 4.90
N THR A 154 -8.22 -9.42 4.69
CA THR A 154 -8.61 -8.99 3.35
C THR A 154 -7.74 -7.81 2.89
N ARG A 155 -6.46 -8.10 2.63
CA ARG A 155 -5.56 -7.20 1.90
C ARG A 155 -5.43 -7.73 0.49
N VAL A 156 -5.83 -6.90 -0.47
CA VAL A 156 -5.55 -7.10 -1.88
C VAL A 156 -4.24 -6.37 -2.17
N ALA A 157 -3.24 -7.10 -2.62
CA ALA A 157 -2.07 -6.53 -3.27
C ALA A 157 -2.37 -6.46 -4.77
N LEU A 158 -2.34 -5.26 -5.33
CA LEU A 158 -2.51 -5.01 -6.76
C LEU A 158 -1.13 -4.78 -7.33
N HIS A 159 -0.68 -5.61 -8.26
CA HIS A 159 0.64 -5.49 -8.87
C HIS A 159 0.55 -5.05 -10.33
N SER A 160 1.23 -3.97 -10.69
CA SER A 160 1.36 -3.53 -12.08
C SER A 160 2.59 -4.14 -12.76
N TYR A 161 2.39 -5.00 -13.76
CA TYR A 161 3.45 -5.40 -14.69
C TYR A 161 3.54 -4.42 -15.87
N ASP A 162 4.75 -3.94 -16.17
CA ASP A 162 5.08 -3.45 -17.51
C ASP A 162 5.67 -4.65 -18.28
N GLN A 163 5.09 -4.96 -19.44
CA GLN A 163 5.63 -5.97 -20.36
C GLN A 163 6.99 -5.51 -20.90
N LEU A 164 8.05 -5.79 -20.15
CA LEU A 164 9.44 -5.80 -20.63
C LEU A 164 10.09 -7.14 -20.28
N VAL A 165 9.39 -8.23 -20.61
CA VAL A 165 10.00 -9.54 -20.85
C VAL A 165 9.57 -9.99 -22.26
N ALA A 166 10.16 -9.33 -23.25
CA ALA A 166 10.26 -9.82 -24.61
C ALA A 166 11.67 -9.47 -25.10
N CYS A 167 12.64 -10.24 -24.61
CA CYS A 167 13.94 -10.53 -25.23
C CYS A 167 14.42 -11.86 -24.65
#